data_AF-A0A067P821-F1
#
_entry.id   AF-A0A067P821-F1
#
_cell.length_a   1.000
_cell.length_b   1.000
_cell.length_c   1.000
_cell.angle_alpha   90.00
_cell.angle_beta   90.00
_cell.angle_gamma   90.00
#
_symmetry.space_group_name_H-M   'P 1'
#
loop_
_entity.id
_entity.type
_entity.pdbx_description
1 polymer ?
#
loop_
_entity_poly.entity_id
_entity_poly.type
_entity_poly.pdbx_seq_one_letter_code
_entity_poly.pdbx_strand_id
1 'polypeptide(L)'
;MKAQDKKQDDALLAVQKLLQEVLENDVVDHLKSEVEAQIAAVIDKEVEEQVKLQLDYHLSQTLQDEIENYRRQIETAQRDLVNSESRRANSVLEKPKDLVHPVYGPNGEVSKKYPKDLQALFNIDGNTAKELVIEYQIGAVSTSRNVNLNMFMRHIGVAFQLMSAGPDQPSIPVKINRHNGIVAAL
;
A
#
# COMPACT_ATOMS: atom_id res chain seq x y z
N MET A 1 -35.04 -63.37 -52.09
CA MET A 1 -33.79 -62.61 -52.26
C MET A 1 -34.06 -61.17 -52.74
N LYS A 2 -34.59 -60.93 -53.95
CA LYS A 2 -34.76 -59.56 -54.51
C LYS A 2 -35.51 -58.51 -53.65
N ALA A 3 -36.47 -58.90 -52.81
CA ALA A 3 -37.23 -57.97 -51.97
C ALA A 3 -36.47 -57.55 -50.69
N GLN A 4 -35.51 -58.36 -50.25
CA GLN A 4 -34.69 -58.10 -49.07
C GLN A 4 -33.52 -57.20 -49.43
N ASP A 5 -32.92 -57.43 -50.61
CA ASP A 5 -31.87 -56.57 -51.17
C ASP A 5 -32.40 -55.14 -51.40
N LYS A 6 -33.61 -54.99 -51.95
CA LYS A 6 -34.21 -53.67 -52.18
C LYS A 6 -34.48 -52.88 -50.89
N LYS A 7 -34.88 -53.56 -49.82
CA LYS A 7 -35.05 -52.94 -48.49
C LYS A 7 -33.72 -52.53 -47.86
N GLN A 8 -32.65 -53.29 -48.13
CA GLN A 8 -31.31 -52.94 -47.67
C GLN A 8 -30.75 -51.74 -48.44
N ASP A 9 -30.97 -51.67 -49.75
CA ASP A 9 -30.56 -50.52 -50.57
C ASP A 9 -31.31 -49.24 -50.18
N ASP A 10 -32.62 -49.31 -49.97
CA ASP A 10 -33.41 -48.16 -49.51
C ASP A 10 -32.98 -47.68 -48.12
N ALA A 11 -32.63 -48.61 -47.22
CA ALA A 11 -32.11 -48.28 -45.89
C ALA A 11 -30.71 -47.65 -45.97
N LEU A 12 -29.84 -48.14 -46.86
CA LEU A 12 -28.52 -47.56 -47.11
C LEU A 12 -28.63 -46.13 -47.66
N LEU A 13 -29.52 -45.90 -48.61
CA LEU A 13 -29.79 -44.56 -49.16
C LEU A 13 -30.32 -43.60 -48.11
N ALA A 14 -31.24 -44.05 -47.26
CA ALA A 14 -31.77 -43.24 -46.16
C ALA A 14 -30.67 -42.84 -45.16
N VAL A 15 -29.80 -43.80 -44.79
CA VAL A 15 -28.65 -43.53 -43.92
C VAL A 15 -27.67 -42.57 -44.58
N GLN A 16 -27.39 -42.73 -45.88
CA GLN A 16 -26.47 -41.88 -46.61
C GLN A 16 -26.97 -40.43 -46.69
N LYS A 17 -28.27 -40.26 -46.90
CA LYS A 17 -28.92 -38.94 -46.97
C LYS A 17 -28.92 -38.23 -45.61
N LEU A 18 -29.16 -38.98 -44.54
CA LEU A 18 -29.15 -38.47 -43.16
C LEU A 18 -27.72 -38.12 -42.72
N LEU A 19 -26.72 -38.93 -43.10
CA LEU A 19 -25.31 -38.60 -42.93
C LEU A 19 -24.93 -37.32 -43.69
N GLN A 20 -25.43 -37.14 -44.91
CA GLN A 20 -25.13 -35.93 -45.68
C GLN A 20 -25.76 -34.67 -45.07
N GLU A 21 -27.03 -34.73 -44.64
CA GLU A 21 -27.69 -33.59 -43.98
C GLU A 21 -27.06 -33.24 -42.63
N VAL A 22 -26.67 -34.22 -41.82
CA VAL A 22 -25.99 -33.97 -40.53
C VAL A 22 -24.60 -33.38 -40.77
N LEU A 23 -23.84 -33.94 -41.73
CA LEU A 23 -22.50 -33.45 -42.03
C LEU A 23 -22.53 -32.04 -42.62
N GLU A 24 -23.46 -31.74 -43.53
CA GLU A 24 -23.59 -30.41 -44.12
C GLU A 24 -23.99 -29.36 -43.06
N ASN A 25 -24.95 -29.68 -42.19
CA ASN A 25 -25.37 -28.75 -41.15
C ASN A 25 -24.30 -28.56 -40.06
N ASP A 26 -23.68 -29.65 -39.58
CA ASP A 26 -22.62 -29.56 -38.55
C ASP A 26 -21.39 -28.82 -39.08
N VAL A 27 -21.01 -29.03 -40.35
CA VAL A 27 -19.89 -28.32 -40.96
C VAL A 27 -20.21 -26.85 -41.15
N VAL A 28 -21.43 -26.51 -41.57
CA VAL A 28 -21.86 -25.11 -41.73
C VAL A 28 -21.92 -24.40 -40.37
N ASP A 29 -22.47 -25.04 -39.34
CA ASP A 29 -22.55 -24.48 -37.99
C ASP A 29 -21.17 -24.31 -37.36
N HIS A 30 -20.26 -25.27 -37.58
CA HIS A 30 -18.90 -25.17 -37.09
C HIS A 30 -18.11 -24.05 -37.78
N LEU A 31 -18.20 -23.95 -39.11
CA LEU A 31 -17.57 -22.87 -39.87
C LEU A 31 -18.13 -21.51 -39.47
N LYS A 32 -19.44 -21.42 -39.26
CA LYS A 32 -20.08 -20.19 -38.80
C LYS A 32 -19.56 -19.78 -37.42
N SER A 33 -19.46 -20.73 -36.50
CA SER A 33 -18.90 -20.47 -35.16
C SER A 33 -17.42 -20.05 -35.21
N GLU A 34 -16.61 -20.67 -36.06
CA GLU A 34 -15.21 -20.25 -36.25
C GLU A 34 -15.10 -18.84 -36.83
N VAL A 35 -15.92 -18.53 -37.83
CA VAL A 35 -15.93 -17.19 -38.45
C VAL A 35 -16.39 -16.14 -37.45
N GLU A 36 -17.44 -16.41 -36.69
CA GLU A 36 -17.91 -15.51 -35.62
C GLU A 36 -16.83 -15.29 -34.55
N ALA A 37 -16.11 -16.34 -34.15
CA ALA A 37 -15.00 -16.23 -33.20
C ALA A 37 -13.82 -15.43 -33.77
N GLN A 38 -13.48 -15.61 -35.04
CA GLN A 38 -12.43 -14.82 -35.71
C GLN A 38 -12.84 -13.35 -35.84
N ILE A 39 -14.10 -13.07 -36.21
CA ILE A 39 -14.62 -11.71 -36.28
C ILE A 39 -14.58 -11.06 -34.90
N ALA A 40 -15.02 -11.75 -33.86
CA ALA A 40 -14.96 -11.26 -32.48
C ALA A 40 -13.52 -10.94 -32.07
N ALA A 41 -12.56 -11.81 -32.36
CA ALA A 41 -11.15 -11.58 -32.05
C ALA A 41 -10.56 -10.36 -32.80
N VAL A 42 -10.95 -10.15 -34.06
CA VAL A 42 -10.54 -8.98 -34.85
C VAL A 42 -11.17 -7.70 -34.28
N ILE A 43 -12.45 -7.74 -33.93
CA ILE A 43 -13.16 -6.61 -33.31
C ILE A 43 -12.51 -6.26 -31.97
N ASP A 44 -12.24 -7.24 -31.10
CA ASP A 44 -11.62 -7.00 -29.80
C ASP A 44 -10.27 -6.31 -29.94
N LYS A 45 -9.45 -6.78 -30.88
CA LYS A 45 -8.16 -6.17 -31.19
C LYS A 45 -8.31 -4.73 -31.68
N GLU A 46 -9.23 -4.49 -32.61
CA GLU A 46 -9.45 -3.16 -33.18
C GLU A 46 -10.02 -2.18 -32.14
N VAL A 47 -10.90 -2.66 -31.27
CA VAL A 47 -11.43 -1.89 -30.14
C VAL A 47 -10.31 -1.56 -29.17
N GLU A 48 -9.42 -2.48 -28.84
CA GLU A 48 -8.27 -2.22 -27.97
C GLU A 48 -7.36 -1.13 -28.56
N GLU A 49 -7.04 -1.21 -29.85
CA GLU A 49 -6.23 -0.21 -30.55
C GLU A 49 -6.92 1.17 -30.58
N GLN A 50 -8.22 1.22 -30.89
CA GLN A 50 -9.00 2.46 -30.92
C GLN A 50 -9.18 3.08 -29.53
N VAL A 51 -9.44 2.26 -28.50
CA VAL A 51 -9.54 2.73 -27.11
C VAL A 51 -8.20 3.29 -26.65
N LYS A 52 -7.08 2.68 -27.02
CA LYS A 52 -5.75 3.19 -26.69
C LYS A 52 -5.48 4.55 -27.34
N LEU A 53 -5.80 4.71 -28.63
CA LEU A 53 -5.67 5.98 -29.34
C LEU A 53 -6.61 7.07 -28.76
N GLN A 54 -7.83 6.70 -28.40
CA GLN A 54 -8.78 7.61 -27.77
C GLN A 54 -8.38 7.96 -26.33
N LEU A 55 -7.81 7.02 -25.58
CA LEU A 55 -7.22 7.31 -24.27
C LEU A 55 -6.05 8.28 -24.41
N ASP A 56 -5.15 8.08 -25.37
CA ASP A 56 -4.04 9.01 -25.59
C ASP A 56 -4.52 10.41 -26.04
N TYR A 57 -5.63 10.49 -26.79
CA TYR A 57 -6.20 11.75 -27.28
C TYR A 57 -7.07 12.48 -26.23
N HIS A 58 -7.83 11.74 -25.42
CA HIS A 58 -8.81 12.29 -24.47
C HIS A 58 -8.32 12.32 -23.03
N LEU A 59 -7.38 11.44 -22.64
CA LEU A 59 -6.72 11.48 -21.34
C LEU A 59 -5.57 12.49 -21.44
N SER A 60 -5.94 13.78 -21.38
CA SER A 60 -4.96 14.86 -21.37
C SER A 60 -3.89 14.58 -20.32
N GLN A 61 -2.63 14.84 -20.65
CA GLN A 61 -1.50 14.66 -19.72
C GLN A 61 -1.80 15.29 -18.34
N THR A 62 -2.57 16.37 -18.32
CA THR A 62 -3.06 17.02 -17.10
C THR A 62 -3.87 16.11 -16.17
N LEU A 63 -4.76 15.25 -16.70
CA LEU A 63 -5.54 14.32 -15.89
C LEU A 63 -4.67 13.19 -15.34
N GLN A 64 -3.67 12.74 -16.10
CA GLN A 64 -2.69 11.76 -15.63
C GLN A 64 -1.86 12.33 -14.49
N ASP A 65 -1.36 13.55 -14.66
CA ASP A 65 -0.61 14.28 -13.64
C ASP A 65 -1.47 14.55 -12.38
N GLU A 66 -2.76 14.85 -12.55
CA GLU A 66 -3.71 15.00 -11.44
C GLU A 66 -3.93 13.68 -10.69
N ILE A 67 -4.11 12.56 -11.39
CA ILE A 67 -4.25 11.24 -10.76
C ILE A 67 -2.98 10.88 -9.98
N GLU A 68 -1.80 11.13 -10.54
CA GLU A 68 -0.54 10.94 -9.82
C GLU A 68 -0.46 11.82 -8.58
N ASN A 69 -0.85 13.09 -8.68
CA ASN A 69 -0.85 14.00 -7.56
C ASN A 69 -1.81 13.52 -6.45
N TYR A 70 -3.02 13.10 -6.81
CA TYR A 70 -3.98 12.54 -5.84
C TYR A 70 -3.46 11.26 -5.19
N ARG A 71 -2.80 10.38 -5.94
CA ARG A 71 -2.16 9.19 -5.36
C ARG A 71 -1.11 9.57 -4.32
N ARG A 72 -0.22 10.52 -4.64
CA ARG A 72 0.79 11.03 -3.68
C ARG A 72 0.14 11.66 -2.45
N GLN A 73 -0.95 12.40 -2.62
CA GLN A 73 -1.70 13.00 -1.51
C GLN A 73 -2.33 11.93 -0.60
N ILE A 74 -2.91 10.87 -1.18
CA ILE A 74 -3.48 9.75 -0.42
C ILE A 74 -2.39 9.02 0.36
N GLU A 75 -1.25 8.73 -0.26
CA GLU A 75 -0.12 8.09 0.42
C GLU A 75 0.40 8.94 1.59
N THR A 76 0.46 10.26 1.39
CA THR A 76 0.85 11.21 2.44
C THR A 76 -0.17 11.20 3.58
N ALA A 77 -1.46 11.27 3.26
CA ALA A 77 -2.53 11.26 4.26
C ALA A 77 -2.60 9.93 5.04
N GLN A 78 -2.39 8.79 4.37
CA GLN A 78 -2.30 7.48 5.02
C GLN A 78 -1.12 7.42 5.98
N ARG A 79 0.05 7.93 5.56
CA ARG A 79 1.23 8.01 6.42
C ARG A 79 0.98 8.90 7.64
N ASP A 80 0.36 10.05 7.46
CA ASP A 80 0.04 10.98 8.54
C ASP A 80 -0.98 10.39 9.52
N LEU A 81 -1.93 9.60 9.02
CA LEU A 81 -2.87 8.85 9.85
C LEU A 81 -2.13 7.82 10.72
N VAL A 82 -1.30 6.97 10.12
CA VAL A 82 -0.52 5.96 10.87
C VAL A 82 0.43 6.61 11.86
N ASN A 83 1.04 7.74 11.49
CA ASN A 83 1.87 8.54 12.40
C ASN A 83 1.06 9.09 13.57
N SER A 84 -0.17 9.55 13.33
CA SER A 84 -1.07 10.05 14.37
C SER A 84 -1.51 8.94 15.32
N GLU A 85 -1.82 7.74 14.81
CA GLU A 85 -2.12 6.57 15.62
C GLU A 85 -0.92 6.12 16.45
N SER A 86 0.27 6.08 15.86
CA SER A 86 1.51 5.74 16.55
C SER A 86 1.83 6.74 17.66
N ARG A 87 1.66 8.04 17.40
CA ARG A 87 1.80 9.11 18.42
C ARG A 87 0.78 8.96 19.55
N ARG A 88 -0.46 8.58 19.22
CA ARG A 88 -1.50 8.32 20.23
C ARG A 88 -1.13 7.12 21.10
N ALA A 89 -0.70 6.02 20.51
CA ALA A 89 -0.23 4.85 21.25
C ALA A 89 0.98 5.20 22.15
N ASN A 90 1.94 5.94 21.60
CA ASN A 90 3.14 6.40 22.32
C ASN A 90 2.85 7.32 23.52
N SER A 91 1.73 8.06 23.47
CA SER A 91 1.33 8.95 24.56
C SER A 91 0.84 8.22 25.81
N VAL A 92 0.42 6.96 25.66
CA VAL A 92 -0.13 6.14 26.75
C VAL A 92 0.95 5.26 27.39
N LEU A 93 2.16 5.21 26.81
CA LEU A 93 3.26 4.42 27.36
C LEU A 93 3.65 4.92 28.75
N GLU A 94 3.90 3.98 29.67
CA GLU A 94 4.21 4.30 31.06
C GLU A 94 5.45 3.58 31.58
N LYS A 95 5.65 2.33 31.17
CA LYS A 95 6.69 1.47 31.71
C LYS A 95 7.93 1.54 30.81
N PRO A 96 9.15 1.47 31.38
CA PRO A 96 10.39 1.49 30.61
C PRO A 96 10.48 0.40 29.51
N LYS A 97 9.77 -0.71 29.67
CA LYS A 97 9.73 -1.83 28.71
C LYS A 97 8.58 -1.74 27.71
N ASP A 98 7.76 -0.69 27.77
CA ASP A 98 6.70 -0.51 26.79
C ASP A 98 7.32 -0.21 25.42
N LEU A 99 6.83 -0.92 24.40
CA LEU A 99 7.28 -0.80 23.02
C LEU A 99 6.88 0.56 22.46
N VAL A 100 7.82 1.23 21.82
CA VAL A 100 7.58 2.51 21.14
C VAL A 100 7.10 2.21 19.72
N HIS A 101 5.91 2.71 19.39
CA HIS A 101 5.33 2.57 18.06
C HIS A 101 6.07 3.48 17.08
N PRO A 102 6.61 2.93 15.98
CA PRO A 102 7.43 3.67 15.05
C PRO A 102 6.63 4.74 14.30
N VAL A 103 7.25 5.90 14.10
CA VAL A 103 6.72 6.99 13.29
C VAL A 103 7.52 7.04 11.99
N TYR A 104 6.83 7.15 10.87
CA TYR A 104 7.42 7.27 9.54
C TYR A 104 7.95 8.68 9.31
N GLY A 105 9.17 8.77 8.79
CA GLY A 105 9.79 10.04 8.39
C GLY A 105 9.20 10.61 7.09
N PRO A 106 9.69 11.77 6.64
CA PRO A 106 9.27 12.39 5.37
C PRO A 106 9.55 11.49 4.16
N ASN A 107 10.56 10.63 4.26
CA ASN A 107 10.93 9.66 3.23
C ASN A 107 10.03 8.41 3.21
N GLY A 108 9.07 8.30 4.14
CA GLY A 108 8.18 7.14 4.24
C GLY A 108 8.79 5.91 4.91
N GLU A 109 10.03 6.01 5.39
CA GLU A 109 10.72 4.95 6.13
C GLU A 109 10.87 5.30 7.62
N VAL A 110 11.09 4.27 8.43
CA VAL A 110 11.42 4.41 9.85
C VAL A 110 12.94 4.38 9.99
N SER A 111 13.49 5.29 10.80
CA SER A 111 14.93 5.33 11.03
C SER A 111 15.46 4.00 11.57
N LYS A 112 16.63 3.57 11.08
CA LYS A 112 17.34 2.39 11.62
C LYS A 112 17.75 2.58 13.09
N LYS A 113 17.84 3.83 13.53
CA LYS A 113 18.22 4.22 14.89
C LYS A 113 17.01 4.43 15.80
N TYR A 114 15.80 4.07 15.32
CA TYR A 114 14.58 4.20 16.10
C TYR A 114 14.61 3.25 17.32
N PRO A 115 14.32 3.75 18.54
CA PRO A 115 14.33 2.93 19.73
C PRO A 115 13.16 1.95 19.76
N LYS A 116 13.41 0.71 20.20
CA LYS A 116 12.36 -0.31 20.35
C LYS A 116 11.46 -0.05 21.55
N ASP A 117 12.05 0.38 22.67
CA ASP A 117 11.38 0.52 23.96
C ASP A 117 11.73 1.88 24.60
N LEU A 118 10.94 2.32 25.59
CA LEU A 118 11.22 3.56 26.33
C LEU A 118 12.60 3.56 27.02
N GLN A 119 13.06 2.42 27.53
CA GLN A 119 14.40 2.29 28.11
C GLN A 119 15.50 2.52 27.06
N ALA A 120 15.31 1.99 25.86
CA ALA A 120 16.25 2.22 24.76
C ALA A 120 16.25 3.71 24.36
N LEU A 121 15.08 4.33 24.30
CA LEU A 121 14.89 5.76 24.01
C LEU A 121 15.63 6.66 25.02
N PHE A 122 15.53 6.38 26.32
CA PHE A 122 16.22 7.17 27.36
C PHE A 122 17.74 6.97 27.38
N ASN A 123 18.24 5.88 26.80
CA ASN A 123 19.66 5.55 26.74
C ASN A 123 20.34 5.96 25.42
N ILE A 124 19.61 6.56 24.47
CA ILE A 124 20.16 7.04 23.19
C ILE A 124 21.27 8.06 23.44
N ASP A 125 22.42 7.92 22.80
CA ASP A 125 23.54 8.86 22.93
C ASP A 125 23.27 10.22 22.25
N GLY A 126 24.09 11.22 22.55
CA GLY A 126 23.92 12.57 22.03
C GLY A 126 24.04 12.68 20.50
N ASN A 127 24.83 11.82 19.85
CA ASN A 127 25.00 11.86 18.39
C ASN A 127 23.80 11.23 17.70
N THR A 128 23.36 10.06 18.15
CA THR A 128 22.14 9.42 17.64
C THR A 128 20.91 10.30 17.82
N ALA A 129 20.78 11.00 18.95
CA ALA A 129 19.67 11.94 19.17
C ALA A 129 19.69 13.12 18.18
N LYS A 130 20.87 13.62 17.80
CA LYS A 130 21.00 14.67 16.77
C LYS A 130 20.61 14.16 15.40
N GLU A 131 21.08 12.97 15.03
CA GLU A 131 20.77 12.35 13.75
C GLU A 131 19.27 12.09 13.61
N LEU A 132 18.60 11.63 14.67
CA LEU A 132 17.14 11.45 14.67
C LEU A 132 16.40 12.78 14.44
N VAL A 133 16.85 13.88 15.04
CA VAL A 133 16.24 15.20 14.82
C VAL A 133 16.40 15.66 13.36
N ILE A 134 17.54 15.37 12.74
CA ILE A 134 17.83 15.70 11.34
C ILE A 134 17.00 14.82 10.39
N GLU A 135 17.02 13.51 10.59
CA GLU A 135 16.36 12.53 9.73
C GLU A 135 14.83 12.74 9.69
N TYR A 136 14.25 13.07 10.83
CA TYR A 136 12.82 13.38 10.96
C TYR A 136 12.49 14.87 10.71
N GLN A 137 13.49 15.69 10.38
CA GLN A 137 13.33 17.13 10.08
C GLN A 137 12.52 17.90 11.14
N ILE A 138 12.75 17.58 12.42
CA ILE A 138 11.92 18.07 13.53
C ILE A 138 12.20 19.55 13.85
N GLY A 139 13.45 19.99 13.64
CA GLY A 139 13.86 21.37 13.90
C GLY A 139 15.37 21.57 13.97
N ALA A 140 15.78 22.71 14.54
CA ALA A 140 17.18 23.07 14.68
C ALA A 140 17.88 22.20 15.74
N VAL A 141 18.98 21.56 15.35
CA VAL A 141 19.76 20.68 16.21
C VAL A 141 20.45 21.49 17.31
N SER A 142 20.33 21.04 18.56
CA SER A 142 21.03 21.61 19.71
C SER A 142 22.35 20.87 19.98
N THR A 143 23.27 21.53 20.70
CA THR A 143 24.45 20.87 21.27
C THR A 143 24.07 19.93 22.42
N SER A 144 22.96 20.19 23.11
CA SER A 144 22.50 19.39 24.25
C SER A 144 21.73 18.14 23.82
N ARG A 145 22.18 16.97 24.29
CA ARG A 145 21.50 15.67 24.12
C ARG A 145 20.04 15.73 24.58
N ASN A 146 19.78 16.27 25.77
CA ASN A 146 18.45 16.31 26.35
C ASN A 146 17.49 17.14 25.51
N VAL A 147 17.95 18.26 24.94
CA VAL A 147 17.11 19.12 24.10
C VAL A 147 16.72 18.37 22.82
N ASN A 148 17.67 17.72 22.15
CA ASN A 148 17.40 16.92 20.94
C ASN A 148 16.47 15.75 21.22
N LEU A 149 16.72 15.02 22.31
CA LEU A 149 15.91 13.87 22.69
C LEU A 149 14.50 14.30 23.12
N ASN A 150 14.34 15.42 23.83
CA ASN A 150 13.03 15.99 24.16
C ASN A 150 12.25 16.43 22.91
N MET A 151 12.93 17.03 21.91
CA MET A 151 12.31 17.35 20.63
C MET A 151 11.82 16.09 19.92
N PHE A 152 12.66 15.04 19.89
CA PHE A 152 12.31 13.76 19.30
C PHE A 152 11.14 13.10 20.04
N MET A 153 11.19 12.98 21.37
CA MET A 153 10.13 12.41 22.21
C MET A 153 8.79 13.11 22.00
N ARG A 154 8.80 14.45 21.92
CA ARG A 154 7.60 15.23 21.60
C ARG A 154 7.06 14.93 20.20
N HIS A 155 7.94 14.77 19.21
CA HIS A 155 7.55 14.44 17.84
C HIS A 155 6.93 13.03 17.73
N ILE A 156 7.48 12.05 18.43
CA ILE A 156 6.93 10.67 18.43
C ILE A 156 5.73 10.49 19.37
N GLY A 157 5.34 11.54 20.11
CA GLY A 157 4.15 11.53 20.96
C GLY A 157 4.35 10.96 22.37
N VAL A 158 5.59 10.70 22.76
CA VAL A 158 5.94 10.17 24.09
C VAL A 158 5.75 11.25 25.16
N ALA A 159 4.99 10.94 26.21
CA ALA A 159 4.63 11.88 27.28
C ALA A 159 5.71 12.01 28.38
N PHE A 160 6.99 12.01 27.99
CA PHE A 160 8.13 12.15 28.90
C PHE A 160 9.03 13.31 28.48
N GLN A 161 9.68 13.92 29.46
CA GLN A 161 10.73 14.91 29.25
C GLN A 161 11.91 14.62 30.16
N LEU A 162 13.11 14.67 29.59
CA LEU A 162 14.35 14.61 30.35
C LEU A 162 14.63 15.99 30.95
N MET A 163 14.66 16.04 32.28
CA MET A 163 15.11 17.20 33.03
C MET A 163 16.51 16.96 33.58
N SER A 164 17.35 18.00 33.52
CA SER A 164 18.64 17.99 34.20
C SER A 164 18.41 18.32 35.67
N ALA A 165 18.81 17.41 36.56
CA ALA A 165 18.72 17.62 38.01
C ALA A 165 19.89 18.48 38.56
N GLY A 166 20.85 18.85 37.71
CA GLY A 166 22.02 19.69 38.04
C GLY A 166 23.14 19.53 36.99
N PRO A 167 24.21 20.36 37.07
CA PRO A 167 25.32 20.33 36.11
C PRO A 167 26.07 18.98 36.04
N ASP A 168 26.08 18.20 37.12
CA ASP A 168 26.77 16.90 37.22
C ASP A 168 25.83 15.71 37.49
N GLN A 169 24.51 15.89 37.40
CA GLN A 169 23.55 14.81 37.65
C GLN A 169 22.97 14.22 36.36
N PRO A 170 22.73 12.89 36.33
CA PRO A 170 22.12 12.24 35.19
C PRO A 170 20.71 12.79 34.96
N SER A 171 20.34 12.95 33.70
CA SER A 171 19.00 13.38 33.31
C SER A 171 17.94 12.39 33.77
N ILE A 172 16.87 12.88 34.39
CA ILE A 172 15.78 12.04 34.88
C ILE A 172 14.58 12.18 33.93
N PRO A 173 13.99 11.07 33.45
CA PRO A 173 12.76 11.11 32.66
C PRO A 173 11.58 11.40 33.59
N VAL A 174 10.83 12.46 33.26
CA VAL A 174 9.67 12.88 34.03
C VAL A 174 8.44 12.91 33.13
N LYS A 175 7.33 12.35 33.62
CA LYS A 175 6.10 12.25 32.85
C LYS A 175 5.38 13.60 32.81
N ILE A 176 4.98 14.03 31.62
CA ILE A 176 4.23 15.27 31.41
C ILE A 176 2.76 14.91 31.26
N ASN A 177 1.92 15.42 32.17
CA ASN A 177 0.48 15.27 32.04
C ASN A 177 -0.09 16.44 31.22
N ARG A 178 -0.86 16.15 30.15
CA ARG A 178 -1.38 17.18 29.22
C ARG A 178 -2.43 18.13 29.86
N HIS A 179 -2.79 17.93 31.12
CA HIS A 179 -3.86 18.69 31.80
C HIS A 179 -3.46 19.39 33.11
N ASN A 180 -2.26 19.14 33.67
CA ASN A 180 -1.72 19.89 34.82
C ASN A 180 -0.23 19.53 34.96
N GLY A 181 0.57 20.49 35.45
CA GLY A 181 2.03 20.41 35.54
C GLY A 181 2.58 19.09 36.09
N ILE A 182 3.75 18.73 35.54
CA ILE A 182 4.73 17.71 35.95
C ILE A 182 4.26 16.81 37.11
N VAL A 183 3.94 15.55 36.81
CA VAL A 183 3.49 14.57 37.81
C VAL A 183 4.48 13.41 37.84
N ALA A 184 5.36 13.46 38.84
CA ALA A 184 6.30 12.42 39.27
C ALA A 184 7.51 12.09 38.37
N ALA A 185 8.69 12.12 39.00
CA ALA A 185 9.92 11.51 38.52
C ALA A 185 9.88 9.99 38.77
N LEU A 186 10.31 9.20 37.79
CA LEU A 186 10.54 7.76 37.93
C LEU A 186 11.95 7.47 38.44
#